data_AF-A0A815R6B6-F1
#
_entry.id   AF-A0A815R6B6-F1
#
_cell.length_a   1.000
_cell.length_b   1.000
_cell.length_c   1.000
_cell.angle_alpha   90.00
_cell.angle_beta   90.00
_cell.angle_gamma   90.00
#
_symmetry.space_group_name_H-M   'P 1'
#
loop_
_entity.id
_entity.type
_entity.pdbx_description
1 polymer ?
#
loop_
_entity_poly.entity_id
_entity_poly.type
_entity_poly.pdbx_seq_one_letter_code
_entity_poly.pdbx_strand_id
1 'polypeptide(L)'
;MEPLGWIHTQPNELPQLSPQDISTHAKVMSDHASWDGEKTICITCSFTPGSVSLTAYKLTPTGYDWGRSNTDRGNNPKVAPKFTPSLIRRTRDVRGSDF
;
A
#
# COMPACT_ATOMS: atom_id res chain seq x y z
N MET A 1 -12.59 18.19 -3.12
CA MET A 1 -11.78 17.00 -3.45
C MET A 1 -11.44 16.31 -2.14
N GLU A 2 -11.46 14.97 -2.09
CA GLU A 2 -11.12 14.18 -0.89
C GLU A 2 -9.80 13.42 -1.11
N PRO A 3 -9.03 13.12 -0.04
CA PRO A 3 -7.79 12.35 -0.19
C PRO A 3 -8.09 10.88 -0.51
N LEU A 4 -7.58 10.40 -1.65
CA LEU A 4 -7.74 9.01 -2.10
C LEU A 4 -6.49 8.15 -1.82
N GLY A 5 -5.51 8.70 -1.11
CA GLY A 5 -4.26 8.02 -0.78
C GLY A 5 -3.08 8.53 -1.62
N TRP A 6 -2.19 7.62 -2.03
CA TRP A 6 -0.92 7.98 -2.66
C TRP A 6 -0.47 6.95 -3.70
N ILE A 7 0.41 7.38 -4.61
CA ILE A 7 1.01 6.56 -5.65
C ILE A 7 2.53 6.70 -5.60
N HIS A 8 3.24 5.60 -5.82
CA HIS A 8 4.70 5.61 -5.94
C HIS A 8 5.19 4.60 -6.96
N THR A 9 6.40 4.85 -7.47
CA THR A 9 7.12 3.91 -8.34
C THR A 9 7.86 2.86 -7.51
N GLN A 10 7.98 1.65 -8.06
CA GLN A 10 8.83 0.59 -7.54
C GLN A 10 9.63 -0.06 -8.67
N PRO A 11 10.90 -0.46 -8.42
CA PRO A 11 11.79 -0.95 -9.47
C PRO A 11 11.38 -2.31 -10.03
N ASN A 12 10.78 -3.18 -9.21
CA ASN A 12 10.37 -4.52 -9.59
C ASN A 12 8.91 -4.75 -9.23
N GLU A 13 8.20 -5.59 -9.98
CA GLU A 13 6.86 -6.05 -9.62
C GLU A 13 6.94 -6.97 -8.39
N LEU A 14 6.15 -6.65 -7.35
CA LEU A 14 6.08 -7.44 -6.13
C LEU A 14 4.74 -8.20 -6.08
N PRO A 15 4.72 -9.45 -5.60
CA PRO A 15 3.48 -10.21 -5.47
C PRO A 15 2.48 -9.55 -4.50
N GLN A 16 3.00 -8.79 -3.54
CA GLN A 16 2.24 -8.09 -2.51
C GLN A 16 2.91 -6.77 -2.15
N LEU A 17 2.13 -5.86 -1.56
CA LEU A 17 2.62 -4.57 -1.09
C LEU A 17 3.77 -4.76 -0.07
N SER A 18 4.77 -3.87 -0.13
CA SER A 18 5.91 -3.99 0.77
C SER A 18 5.51 -3.64 2.22
N PRO A 19 6.17 -4.24 3.24
CA PRO A 19 5.96 -3.86 4.64
C PRO A 19 6.19 -2.36 4.89
N GLN A 20 7.12 -1.75 4.15
CA GLN A 20 7.41 -0.33 4.22
C GLN A 20 6.23 0.52 3.76
N ASP A 21 5.57 0.15 2.66
CA ASP A 21 4.42 0.90 2.15
C ASP A 21 3.22 0.78 3.09
N ILE A 22 3.00 -0.39 3.71
CA ILE A 22 1.97 -0.57 4.74
C ILE A 22 2.24 0.35 5.93
N SER A 23 3.48 0.38 6.40
CA SER A 23 3.88 1.21 7.54
C SER A 23 3.75 2.70 7.22
N THR A 24 4.13 3.09 6.01
CA THR A 24 4.04 4.48 5.54
C THR A 24 2.58 4.90 5.44
N HIS A 25 1.73 4.09 4.79
CA HIS A 25 0.31 4.41 4.65
C HIS A 25 -0.40 4.49 6.00
N ALA A 26 -0.13 3.55 6.92
CA ALA A 26 -0.70 3.57 8.26
C ALA A 26 -0.27 4.80 9.08
N LYS A 27 1.00 5.22 8.98
CA LYS A 27 1.49 6.44 9.66
C LYS A 27 0.89 7.72 9.07
N VAL A 28 0.79 7.81 7.74
CA VAL A 28 0.14 8.96 7.10
C VAL A 28 -1.32 9.06 7.51
N MET A 29 -2.04 7.93 7.55
CA MET A 29 -3.41 7.86 8.03
C MET A 29 -3.54 8.25 9.52
N SER A 30 -2.60 7.84 10.38
CA SER A 30 -2.63 8.23 11.80
C SER A 30 -2.40 9.72 12.02
N ASP A 31 -1.56 10.32 11.16
CA ASP A 31 -1.18 11.73 11.27
C ASP A 31 -2.22 12.66 10.62
N HIS A 32 -3.08 12.13 9.73
CA HIS A 32 -4.08 12.90 8.98
C HIS A 32 -5.48 12.31 9.15
N ALA A 33 -6.23 12.81 10.13
CA ALA A 33 -7.61 12.36 10.40
C ALA A 33 -8.60 12.55 9.22
N SER A 34 -8.25 13.35 8.21
CA SER A 34 -9.04 13.50 6.98
C SER A 34 -8.93 12.31 6.02
N TRP A 35 -7.98 11.40 6.24
CA TRP A 35 -7.78 10.20 5.43
C TRP A 35 -8.70 9.08 5.92
N ASP A 36 -9.75 8.82 5.15
CA ASP A 36 -10.67 7.72 5.41
C ASP A 36 -10.06 6.38 4.96
N GLY A 37 -9.74 5.51 5.91
CA GLY A 37 -9.16 4.19 5.64
C GLY A 37 -10.01 3.29 4.74
N GLU A 38 -11.30 3.58 4.60
CA GLU A 38 -12.16 2.85 3.67
C GLU A 38 -12.01 3.34 2.22
N LYS A 39 -11.55 4.56 2.01
CA LYS A 39 -11.44 5.23 0.70
C LYS A 39 -10.00 5.44 0.23
N THR A 40 -9.02 5.45 1.13
CA THR A 40 -7.62 5.66 0.77
C THR A 40 -6.97 4.38 0.27
N ILE A 41 -6.20 4.50 -0.81
CA ILE A 41 -5.44 3.42 -1.42
C ILE A 41 -3.96 3.79 -1.60
N CYS A 42 -3.10 2.78 -1.63
CA CYS A 42 -1.73 2.88 -2.10
C CYS A 42 -1.65 2.26 -3.50
N ILE A 43 -1.19 3.02 -4.48
CA ILE A 43 -0.96 2.52 -5.84
C ILE A 43 0.53 2.32 -6.06
N THR A 44 0.91 1.12 -6.48
CA THR A 44 2.27 0.83 -6.90
C THR A 44 2.37 0.87 -8.42
N CYS A 45 3.36 1.60 -8.90
CA CYS A 45 3.74 1.68 -10.31
C CYS A 45 5.03 0.88 -10.50
N SER A 46 4.90 -0.35 -10.97
CA SER A 46 6.01 -1.28 -11.12
C SER A 46 6.53 -1.27 -12.54
N PHE A 47 7.85 -1.08 -12.70
CA PHE A 47 8.47 -1.20 -14.02
C PHE A 47 8.59 -2.67 -14.42
N THR A 48 8.05 -2.99 -15.59
CA THR A 48 8.23 -4.29 -16.26
C THR A 48 8.91 -4.02 -17.62
N PRO A 49 9.61 -5.00 -18.23
CA PRO A 49 10.30 -4.75 -19.49
C PRO A 49 9.35 -4.24 -20.58
N GLY A 50 9.49 -2.96 -20.96
CA GLY A 50 8.68 -2.30 -22.00
C GLY A 50 7.28 -1.84 -21.57
N SER A 51 6.91 -1.93 -20.29
CA SER A 51 5.60 -1.45 -19.80
C SER A 51 5.62 -1.08 -18.31
N VAL A 52 4.45 -0.76 -17.77
CA VAL A 52 4.24 -0.45 -16.35
C VAL A 52 3.03 -1.23 -15.85
N SER A 53 3.20 -1.96 -14.76
CA SER A 53 2.09 -2.59 -14.03
C SER A 53 1.62 -1.66 -12.91
N LEU A 54 0.35 -1.26 -12.93
CA LEU A 54 -0.29 -0.52 -11.84
C LEU A 54 -1.09 -1.48 -10.97
N THR A 55 -0.83 -1.48 -9.66
CA THR A 55 -1.64 -2.25 -8.70
C THR A 55 -2.06 -1.36 -7.54
N ALA A 56 -3.36 -1.37 -7.23
CA ALA A 56 -3.92 -0.62 -6.12
C ALA A 56 -4.18 -1.53 -4.91
N TYR A 57 -3.81 -1.05 -3.73
CA TYR A 57 -3.93 -1.75 -2.46
C TYR A 57 -4.64 -0.88 -1.44
N LYS A 58 -5.45 -1.51 -0.59
CA LYS A 58 -6.08 -0.92 0.57
C LYS A 58 -5.62 -1.66 1.82
N LEU A 59 -5.41 -0.93 2.92
CA LEU A 59 -5.12 -1.56 4.20
C LEU A 59 -6.39 -2.16 4.81
N THR A 60 -6.24 -3.32 5.43
CA THR A 60 -7.27 -3.84 6.34
C THR A 60 -7.13 -3.16 7.70
N PRO A 61 -8.16 -3.19 8.57
CA PRO A 61 -8.04 -2.65 9.93
C PRO A 61 -6.84 -3.24 10.70
N THR A 62 -6.59 -4.54 10.53
CA THR A 62 -5.41 -5.22 11.11
C THR A 62 -4.10 -4.75 10.48
N GLY A 63 -4.09 -4.47 9.17
CA GLY A 63 -2.95 -3.86 8.47
C GLY A 63 -2.61 -2.46 8.94
N TYR A 64 -3.62 -1.64 9.23
CA TYR A 64 -3.45 -0.32 9.81
C TYR A 64 -2.81 -0.39 11.21
N ASP A 65 -3.36 -1.24 12.09
CA ASP A 65 -2.82 -1.46 13.44
C ASP A 65 -1.37 -1.99 13.43
N TRP A 66 -1.09 -2.88 12.51
CA TRP A 66 0.26 -3.41 12.32
C TRP A 66 1.22 -2.33 11.79
N GLY A 67 0.83 -1.59 10.75
CA GLY A 67 1.68 -0.58 10.12
C GLY A 67 2.03 0.59 11.04
N ARG A 68 1.11 1.02 11.90
CA ARG A 68 1.37 2.09 12.89
C ARG A 68 2.33 1.66 14.00
N SER A 69 2.28 0.38 14.39
CA SER A 69 3.14 -0.19 15.43
C SER A 69 4.48 -0.68 14.90
N ASN A 70 4.61 -0.84 13.57
CA ASN A 70 5.84 -1.30 12.95
C ASN A 70 6.94 -0.22 12.99
N THR A 71 8.00 -0.54 13.73
CA THR A 71 9.22 0.27 13.84
C THR A 71 10.34 -0.22 12.91
N ASP A 72 10.20 -1.41 12.33
CA ASP A 72 11.16 -1.96 11.38
C ASP A 72 11.05 -1.23 10.04
N ARG A 73 12.17 -0.64 9.61
CA ARG A 73 12.31 0.07 8.33
C ARG A 73 12.82 -0.83 7.21
N GLY A 74 13.06 -2.10 7.49
CA GLY A 74 13.54 -3.08 6.52
C GLY A 74 12.42 -3.61 5.62
N ASN A 75 12.78 -3.91 4.36
CA ASN A 75 11.90 -4.59 3.41
C ASN A 75 11.85 -6.13 3.60
N ASN A 76 12.43 -6.65 4.69
CA ASN A 76 12.55 -8.09 4.87
C ASN A 76 11.33 -8.65 5.65
N PRO A 77 10.42 -9.39 4.99
CA PRO A 77 9.24 -9.96 5.66
C PRO A 77 9.58 -11.00 6.73
N LYS A 78 10.82 -11.51 6.75
CA LYS A 78 11.32 -12.42 7.80
C LYS A 78 11.59 -11.72 9.14
N VAL A 79 11.78 -10.40 9.13
CA VAL A 79 12.20 -9.61 10.30
C VAL A 79 11.02 -8.83 10.88
N ALA A 80 9.99 -8.57 10.07
CA ALA A 80 8.71 -8.00 10.47
C ALA A 80 7.80 -9.07 11.13
N PRO A 81 7.74 -9.17 12.46
CA PRO A 81 6.84 -10.13 13.11
C PRO A 81 5.40 -9.87 12.69
N LYS A 82 4.68 -10.93 12.33
CA LYS A 82 3.25 -10.92 11.93
C LYS A 82 2.92 -10.25 10.60
N PHE A 83 3.90 -10.00 9.72
CA PHE A 83 3.58 -9.59 8.36
C PHE A 83 2.91 -10.74 7.60
N THR A 84 1.62 -10.57 7.30
CA THR A 84 0.81 -11.55 6.57
C THR A 84 0.10 -10.89 5.38
N PRO A 85 -0.21 -11.64 4.30
CA PRO A 85 -0.96 -11.10 3.16
C PRO A 85 -2.35 -10.54 3.55
N SER A 86 -2.92 -10.96 4.68
CA SER A 86 -4.20 -10.47 5.20
C SER A 86 -4.18 -9.03 5.72
N LEU A 87 -3.00 -8.42 5.86
CA LEU A 87 -2.87 -7.00 6.24
C LEU A 87 -3.27 -6.05 5.10
N ILE A 88 -3.34 -6.56 3.88
CA ILE A 88 -3.64 -5.77 2.69
C ILE A 88 -4.72 -6.44 1.86
N ARG A 89 -5.48 -5.62 1.15
CA ARG A 89 -6.43 -6.06 0.14
C ARG A 89 -6.12 -5.38 -1.18
N ARG A 90 -5.88 -6.18 -2.22
CA ARG A 90 -5.77 -5.65 -3.58
C ARG A 90 -7.16 -5.17 -4.04
N THR A 91 -7.26 -3.92 -4.44
CA THR A 91 -8.49 -3.38 -5.06
C THR A 91 -8.53 -3.78 -6.53
N ARG A 92 -9.71 -3.72 -7.17
CA ARG A 92 -9.85 -4.10 -8.59
C ARG A 92 -8.90 -3.25 -9.46
N ASP A 93 -8.43 -3.88 -10.53
CA ASP A 93 -7.53 -3.29 -11.53
C ASP A 93 -8.11 -1.98 -12.07
N VAL A 94 -7.33 -0.90 -11.99
CA VAL A 94 -7.74 0.47 -12.35
C VAL A 94 -7.29 0.73 -13.78
N ARG A 95 -7.76 -0.06 -14.74
CA ARG A 95 -7.61 0.22 -16.17
C ARG A 95 -8.87 0.91 -16.68
N GLY A 96 -8.84 2.24 -16.69
CA GLY A 96 -9.86 3.05 -17.34
C GLY A 96 -9.28 3.70 -18.60
N SER A 97 -9.85 3.43 -19.77
CA SER A 97 -9.56 4.14 -21.03
C SER A 97 -10.46 5.37 -21.24
N ASP A 98 -11.38 5.64 -20.30
CA ASP A 98 -12.47 6.57 -20.52
C ASP A 98 -12.36 7.75 -19.55
N PHE A 99 -11.85 8.88 -20.08
CA PHE A 99 -12.08 10.23 -19.58
C PHE A 99 -12.28 11.17 -20.76
#